data_AF-A0A6J4IZW4-F1
#
_entry.id   AF-A0A6J4IZW4-F1
#
_cell.length_a   1.000
_cell.length_b   1.000
_cell.length_c   1.000
_cell.angle_alpha   90.00
_cell.angle_beta   90.00
_cell.angle_gamma   90.00
#
_symmetry.space_group_name_H-M   'P 1'
#
loop_
_entity.id
_entity.type
_entity.pdbx_description
1 polymer ?
#
loop_
_entity_poly.entity_id
_entity_poly.type
_entity_poly.pdbx_seq_one_letter_code
_entity_poly.pdbx_strand_id
1 'polypeptide(L)'
;MSRYYALVLIPGDTPEEEAEDAALDLLYPYMQGTSEGPEEFKFDYMLGPAEIAALSDDDSVQNVWPVSEIVDTLADLQLEAIVAPDGTWHEAEPGEMWDDPAWVVRVRKVLEQHRDCLALRHVLHT
;
A
#
# COMPACT_ATOMS: atom_id res chain seq x y z
N MET A 1 -4.66 6.52 -17.84
CA MET A 1 -3.37 6.39 -17.13
C MET A 1 -3.53 5.24 -16.16
N SER A 2 -2.60 4.28 -16.18
CA SER A 2 -2.58 3.21 -15.19
C SER A 2 -2.18 3.82 -13.86
N ARG A 3 -2.97 3.59 -12.81
CA ARG A 3 -2.62 4.02 -11.45
C ARG A 3 -1.67 2.99 -10.88
N TYR A 4 -0.56 3.47 -10.35
CA TYR A 4 0.48 2.64 -9.74
C TYR A 4 0.25 2.64 -8.22
N TYR A 5 0.17 1.46 -7.60
CA TYR A 5 -0.07 1.34 -6.16
C TYR A 5 1.15 0.81 -5.42
N ALA A 6 1.51 1.49 -4.33
CA ALA A 6 2.44 0.99 -3.32
C ALA A 6 1.68 0.52 -2.09
N LEU A 7 2.18 -0.53 -1.44
CA LEU A 7 1.70 -0.98 -0.15
C LEU A 7 2.75 -0.70 0.91
N VAL A 8 2.41 0.11 1.92
CA VAL A 8 3.30 0.46 3.02
C VAL A 8 2.95 -0.39 4.23
N LEU A 9 3.94 -1.08 4.79
CA LEU A 9 3.78 -1.92 5.96
C LEU A 9 4.33 -1.19 7.18
N ILE A 10 3.52 -1.09 8.24
CA ILE A 10 3.91 -0.50 9.53
C ILE A 10 3.75 -1.54 10.64
N PRO A 11 4.43 -1.39 11.79
CA PRO A 11 4.28 -2.31 12.92
C PRO A 11 2.81 -2.51 13.35
N GLY A 12 2.47 -3.74 13.75
CA GLY A 12 1.12 -4.13 14.17
C GLY A 12 0.57 -3.43 15.40
N ASP A 13 1.47 -2.92 16.23
CA ASP A 13 1.20 -2.23 17.48
C ASP A 13 1.11 -0.70 17.32
N THR A 14 1.28 -0.19 16.09
CA THR A 14 1.09 1.24 15.79
C THR A 14 -0.38 1.64 16.05
N PRO A 15 -0.64 2.68 16.86
CA PRO A 15 -1.99 3.22 17.04
C PRO A 15 -2.60 3.65 15.71
N GLU A 16 -3.89 3.39 15.52
CA GLU A 16 -4.61 3.74 14.28
C GLU A 16 -4.51 5.24 13.94
N GLU A 17 -4.50 6.10 14.96
CA GLU A 17 -4.34 7.56 14.81
C GLU A 17 -2.94 8.00 14.34
N GLU A 18 -1.93 7.13 14.46
CA GLU A 18 -0.54 7.38 14.03
C GLU A 18 -0.16 6.57 12.77
N ALA A 19 -1.06 5.70 12.29
CA ALA A 19 -0.75 4.74 11.22
C ALA A 19 -0.40 5.44 9.89
N GLU A 20 -1.17 6.46 9.52
CA GLU A 20 -0.92 7.23 8.29
C GLU A 20 0.41 8.00 8.38
N ASP A 21 0.70 8.64 9.51
CA ASP A 21 1.97 9.36 9.73
C ASP A 21 3.17 8.40 9.66
N ALA A 22 3.09 7.25 10.33
CA ALA A 22 4.13 6.22 10.29
C ALA A 22 4.36 5.67 8.87
N ALA A 23 3.29 5.49 8.10
CA ALA A 23 3.38 5.04 6.72
C ALA A 23 3.96 6.14 5.80
N LEU A 24 3.59 7.41 6.00
CA LEU A 24 4.18 8.54 5.28
C LEU A 24 5.68 8.63 5.53
N ASP A 25 6.13 8.47 6.77
CA ASP A 25 7.55 8.52 7.12
C ASP A 25 8.36 7.45 6.38
N LEU A 26 7.82 6.24 6.22
CA LEU A 26 8.44 5.17 5.45
C LEU A 26 8.45 5.42 3.95
N LEU A 27 7.39 6.04 3.44
CA LEU A 27 7.21 6.29 2.01
C LEU A 27 7.99 7.51 1.53
N TYR A 28 8.14 8.54 2.37
CA TYR A 28 8.72 9.85 2.03
C TYR A 28 10.07 9.79 1.29
N PRO A 29 11.04 8.91 1.65
CA PRO A 29 12.30 8.79 0.92
C PRO A 29 12.14 8.43 -0.56
N TYR A 30 11.07 7.72 -0.92
CA TYR A 30 10.78 7.23 -2.28
C TYR A 30 9.96 8.22 -3.11
N MET A 31 9.40 9.25 -2.46
CA MET A 31 8.59 10.29 -3.11
C MET A 31 9.42 11.49 -3.59
N GLN A 32 10.74 11.52 -3.38
CA GLN A 32 11.57 12.65 -3.78
C GLN A 32 11.56 12.87 -5.30
N GLY A 33 10.84 13.89 -5.75
CA GLY A 33 10.69 14.26 -7.15
C GLY A 33 9.25 14.65 -7.54
N THR A 34 8.25 14.33 -6.70
CA THR A 34 6.89 14.84 -6.87
C THR A 34 6.83 16.31 -6.42
N SER A 35 6.28 17.18 -7.26
CA SER A 35 6.02 18.59 -6.91
C SER A 35 4.87 18.78 -5.91
N GLU A 36 4.26 17.68 -5.50
CA GLU A 36 3.14 17.59 -4.57
C GLU A 36 3.68 17.61 -3.12
N GLY A 37 3.08 18.44 -2.28
CA GLY A 37 3.44 18.54 -0.87
C GLY A 37 2.94 17.32 -0.08
N PRO A 38 3.44 17.11 1.15
CA PRO A 38 3.02 15.98 1.98
C PRO A 38 1.49 15.91 2.24
N GLU A 39 0.80 17.04 2.17
CA GLU A 39 -0.65 17.15 2.34
C GLU A 39 -1.47 16.55 1.16
N GLU A 40 -0.83 16.23 0.04
CA GLU A 40 -1.48 15.63 -1.13
C GLU A 40 -1.31 14.10 -1.20
N PHE A 41 -0.47 13.52 -0.33
CA PHE A 41 -0.32 12.07 -0.24
C PHE A 41 -1.51 11.46 0.47
N LYS A 42 -2.31 10.70 -0.27
CA LYS A 42 -3.45 9.98 0.27
C LYS A 42 -3.18 8.49 0.28
N PHE A 43 -3.40 7.85 1.41
CA PHE A 43 -3.67 6.42 1.43
C PHE A 43 -5.11 6.20 0.99
N ASP A 44 -5.34 5.16 0.21
CA ASP A 44 -6.65 4.81 -0.26
C ASP A 44 -7.23 3.61 0.47
N TYR A 45 -8.54 3.51 0.35
CA TYR A 45 -9.29 2.31 0.63
C TYR A 45 -8.76 1.20 -0.31
N MET A 46 -8.35 0.05 0.22
CA MET A 46 -8.01 -1.19 -0.54
C MET A 46 -9.19 -1.79 -1.32
N LEU A 47 -10.14 -0.95 -1.70
CA LEU A 47 -11.31 -1.25 -2.47
C LEU A 47 -10.98 -1.22 -3.96
N GLY A 48 -11.71 -2.04 -4.72
CA GLY A 48 -11.71 -1.95 -6.17
C GLY A 48 -12.41 -0.67 -6.66
N PRO A 49 -12.21 -0.25 -7.92
CA PRO A 49 -12.80 0.98 -8.47
C PRO A 49 -14.33 1.07 -8.34
N ALA A 50 -15.03 -0.07 -8.36
CA ALA A 50 -16.49 -0.14 -8.24
C ALA A 50 -16.97 0.09 -6.79
N GLU A 51 -16.19 -0.33 -5.81
CA GLU A 51 -16.49 -0.16 -4.38
C GLU A 51 -16.18 1.26 -3.93
N ILE A 52 -15.08 1.85 -4.43
CA ILE A 52 -14.76 3.27 -4.24
C ILE A 52 -15.89 4.17 -4.75
N ALA A 53 -16.48 3.84 -5.90
CA ALA A 53 -17.60 4.60 -6.47
C ALA A 53 -18.90 4.50 -5.64
N ALA A 54 -18.98 3.57 -4.69
CA ALA A 54 -20.13 3.35 -3.82
C ALA A 54 -19.98 3.96 -2.41
N LEU A 55 -18.80 4.47 -2.06
CA LEU A 55 -18.55 5.10 -0.77
C LEU A 55 -19.21 6.48 -0.68
N SER A 56 -19.73 6.80 0.51
CA SER A 56 -20.17 8.14 0.88
C SER A 56 -19.09 8.86 1.70
N ASP A 57 -19.07 10.20 1.68
CA ASP A 57 -18.09 11.01 2.43
C ASP A 57 -18.13 10.80 3.97
N ASP A 58 -19.17 10.10 4.49
CA ASP A 58 -19.38 9.80 5.91
C ASP A 58 -18.91 8.38 6.29
N ASP A 59 -18.50 7.57 5.31
CA ASP A 59 -17.94 6.25 5.60
C ASP A 59 -16.50 6.42 6.07
N SER A 60 -16.29 6.42 7.40
CA SER A 60 -14.97 6.28 8.02
C SER A 60 -14.45 4.86 7.74
N VAL A 61 -14.04 4.60 6.51
CA VAL A 61 -13.47 3.32 6.11
C VAL A 61 -12.01 3.30 6.57
N GLN A 62 -11.61 2.21 7.20
CA GLN A 62 -10.24 2.04 7.69
C GLN A 62 -9.29 2.05 6.48
N ASN A 63 -8.30 2.95 6.49
CA ASN A 63 -7.18 2.98 5.53
C ASN A 63 -6.03 2.06 5.94
N VAL A 64 -6.29 1.19 6.93
CA VAL A 64 -5.30 0.39 7.64
C VAL A 64 -5.84 -1.03 7.76
N TRP A 65 -5.09 -2.02 7.28
CA TRP A 65 -5.50 -3.42 7.31
C TRP A 65 -4.42 -4.30 7.93
N PRO A 66 -4.78 -5.34 8.69
CA PRO A 66 -3.82 -6.36 9.06
C PRO A 66 -3.27 -7.07 7.81
N VAL A 67 -1.95 -7.22 7.72
CA VAL A 67 -1.31 -7.94 6.61
C VAL A 67 -1.85 -9.37 6.48
N SER A 68 -2.19 -9.99 7.60
CA SER A 68 -2.79 -11.33 7.65
C SER A 68 -4.12 -11.46 6.90
N GLU A 69 -4.86 -10.38 6.70
CA GLU A 69 -6.15 -10.37 6.01
C GLU A 69 -6.03 -10.18 4.49
N ILE A 70 -4.92 -9.62 4.01
CA ILE A 70 -4.74 -9.21 2.60
C ILE A 70 -3.79 -10.11 1.81
N VAL A 71 -3.06 -11.00 2.49
CA VAL A 71 -2.06 -11.88 1.86
C VAL A 71 -2.63 -12.76 0.72
N ASP A 72 -3.93 -13.06 0.78
CA ASP A 72 -4.62 -13.90 -0.20
C ASP A 72 -5.32 -13.10 -1.32
N THR A 73 -5.45 -11.77 -1.20
CA THR A 73 -6.16 -10.89 -2.17
C THR A 73 -5.22 -10.00 -3.00
N LEU A 74 -3.92 -10.29 -2.98
CA LEU A 74 -2.89 -9.41 -3.54
C LEU A 74 -3.05 -9.02 -5.01
N ALA A 75 -3.51 -9.95 -5.84
CA ALA A 75 -3.72 -9.67 -7.26
C ALA A 75 -4.77 -8.56 -7.44
N ASP A 76 -5.81 -8.55 -6.61
CA ASP A 76 -6.89 -7.56 -6.72
C ASP A 76 -6.44 -6.16 -6.28
N LEU A 77 -5.36 -6.07 -5.50
CA LEU A 77 -4.82 -4.81 -4.99
C LEU A 77 -3.99 -4.02 -6.02
N GLN A 78 -3.61 -4.63 -7.14
CA GLN A 78 -2.84 -4.03 -8.24
C GLN A 78 -1.54 -3.36 -7.77
N LEU A 79 -0.83 -4.02 -6.84
CA LEU A 79 0.39 -3.49 -6.24
C LEU A 79 1.55 -3.61 -7.21
N GLU A 80 2.36 -2.56 -7.33
CA GLU A 80 3.63 -2.56 -8.07
C GLU A 80 4.83 -2.31 -7.15
N ALA A 81 4.57 -1.93 -5.90
CA ALA A 81 5.59 -1.80 -4.88
C ALA A 81 5.09 -2.16 -3.47
N ILE A 82 6.02 -2.54 -2.60
CA ILE A 82 5.88 -2.67 -1.15
C ILE A 82 7.00 -1.89 -0.46
N VAL A 83 6.66 -1.16 0.60
CA VAL A 83 7.62 -0.66 1.59
C VAL A 83 7.48 -1.49 2.84
N ALA A 84 8.54 -2.23 3.21
CA ALA A 84 8.57 -3.01 4.44
C ALA A 84 8.71 -2.11 5.68
N PRO A 85 8.40 -2.60 6.90
CA PRO A 85 8.46 -1.79 8.13
C PRO A 85 9.88 -1.31 8.49
N ASP A 86 10.91 -1.94 7.95
CA ASP A 86 12.30 -1.53 8.10
C ASP A 86 12.71 -0.45 7.08
N GLY A 87 11.76 0.01 6.26
CA GLY A 87 11.96 0.97 5.19
C GLY A 87 12.47 0.36 3.88
N THR A 88 12.58 -0.96 3.75
CA THR A 88 13.04 -1.58 2.50
C THR A 88 11.98 -1.47 1.40
N TRP A 89 12.36 -0.92 0.24
CA TRP A 89 11.53 -0.86 -0.97
C TRP A 89 11.67 -2.14 -1.81
N HIS A 90 10.53 -2.74 -2.15
CA HIS A 90 10.39 -3.85 -3.07
C HIS A 90 9.50 -3.41 -4.23
N GLU A 91 9.93 -3.59 -5.47
CA GLU A 91 9.14 -3.25 -6.66
C GLU A 91 9.09 -4.39 -7.68
N ALA A 92 8.10 -4.32 -8.57
CA ALA A 92 8.05 -5.13 -9.77
C ALA A 92 9.26 -4.82 -10.67
N GLU A 93 9.85 -5.84 -11.27
CA GLU A 93 11.00 -5.68 -12.17
C GLU A 93 10.55 -5.05 -13.51
N PRO A 94 11.47 -4.44 -14.28
CA PRO A 94 11.13 -3.87 -15.58
C PRO A 94 10.45 -4.89 -16.51
N GLY A 95 9.17 -4.64 -16.82
CA GLY A 95 8.35 -5.48 -17.69
C GLY A 95 7.44 -6.47 -16.95
N GLU A 96 7.56 -6.59 -15.64
CA GLU A 96 6.54 -7.22 -14.80
C GLU A 96 5.39 -6.24 -14.54
N MET A 97 4.17 -6.77 -14.40
CA MET A 97 3.00 -6.01 -13.95
C MET A 97 2.54 -6.54 -12.59
N TRP A 98 1.59 -5.85 -11.97
CA TRP A 98 1.02 -6.21 -10.67
C TRP A 98 0.46 -7.65 -10.59
N ASP A 99 0.02 -8.23 -11.71
CA ASP A 99 -0.48 -9.61 -11.81
C ASP A 99 0.58 -10.62 -12.25
N ASP A 100 1.83 -10.20 -12.45
CA ASP A 100 2.90 -11.11 -12.85
C ASP A 100 3.10 -12.18 -11.76
N PRO A 101 3.06 -13.48 -12.10
CA PRO A 101 3.19 -14.54 -11.10
C PRO A 101 4.49 -14.49 -10.30
N ALA A 102 5.61 -14.06 -10.90
CA ALA A 102 6.87 -13.92 -10.22
C ALA A 102 6.80 -12.79 -9.18
N TRP A 103 6.24 -11.64 -9.56
CA TRP A 103 6.00 -10.52 -8.65
C TRP A 103 5.06 -10.90 -7.51
N VAL A 104 3.89 -11.48 -7.80
CA VAL A 104 2.90 -11.91 -6.79
C VAL A 104 3.51 -12.89 -5.77
N VAL A 105 4.36 -13.82 -6.22
CA VAL A 105 5.07 -14.74 -5.32
C VAL A 105 6.07 -14.01 -4.42
N ARG A 106 6.77 -12.98 -4.92
CA ARG A 106 7.70 -12.17 -4.11
C ARG A 106 6.95 -11.33 -3.08
N VAL A 107 5.91 -10.62 -3.50
CA VAL A 107 5.03 -9.82 -2.62
C VAL A 107 4.47 -10.69 -1.50
N ARG A 108 3.93 -11.87 -1.83
CA ARG A 108 3.39 -12.79 -0.84
C ARG A 108 4.43 -13.19 0.21
N LYS A 109 5.66 -13.47 -0.20
CA LYS A 109 6.74 -13.81 0.75
C LYS A 109 7.06 -12.66 1.71
N VAL A 110 7.05 -11.42 1.21
CA VAL A 110 7.25 -10.23 2.07
C VAL A 110 6.12 -10.13 3.08
N LEU A 111 4.86 -10.26 2.65
CA LEU A 111 3.71 -10.21 3.54
C LEU A 111 3.65 -11.36 4.55
N GLU A 112 4.05 -12.56 4.15
CA GLU A 112 4.17 -13.70 5.07
C GLU A 112 5.21 -13.44 6.17
N GLN A 113 6.30 -12.72 5.86
CA GLN A 113 7.32 -12.33 6.84
C GLN A 113 6.81 -11.23 7.79
N HIS A 114 5.88 -10.40 7.33
CA HIS A 114 5.33 -9.25 8.05
C HIS A 114 3.86 -9.44 8.41
N ARG A 115 3.43 -10.68 8.70
CA ARG A 115 2.01 -11.00 8.97
C ARG A 115 1.39 -10.25 10.14
N ASP A 116 2.21 -9.90 11.12
CA ASP A 116 1.80 -9.16 12.31
C ASP A 116 1.82 -7.63 12.10
N CYS A 117 2.09 -7.15 10.88
CA CYS A 117 2.08 -5.72 10.54
C CYS A 117 0.70 -5.25 10.09
N LEU A 118 0.53 -3.93 10.09
CA LEU A 118 -0.56 -3.25 9.39
C LEU A 118 -0.07 -2.83 8.00
N ALA A 119 -1.01 -2.63 7.09
CA ALA A 119 -0.75 -2.29 5.71
C ALA A 119 -1.65 -1.12 5.29
N LEU A 120 -1.06 -0.16 4.58
CA LEU A 120 -1.76 0.99 4.00
C LEU A 120 -1.40 1.07 2.52
N ARG A 121 -2.36 1.30 1.63
CA ARG A 121 -2.10 1.39 0.18
C ARG A 121 -2.06 2.84 -0.27
N HIS A 122 -1.05 3.19 -1.06
CA HIS A 122 -0.83 4.53 -1.58
C HIS A 122 -0.79 4.53 -3.11
N VAL A 123 -1.28 5.62 -3.72
CA VAL A 123 -1.19 5.85 -5.18
C VAL A 123 0.10 6.60 -5.50
N LEU A 124 1.06 5.94 -6.16
CA LEU A 124 2.36 6.53 -6.49
C LEU A 124 2.28 7.61 -7.58
N HIS A 125 1.42 7.44 -8.59
CA HIS A 125 1.24 8.38 -9.70
C HIS A 125 -0.21 8.40 -10.20
N THR A 126 -0.79 9.60 -10.36
CA THR A 126 -2.06 9.83 -11.07
C THR A 126 -1.89 10.20 -12.53
#